data_AF-A0A6J6VVN2-F1
#
_entry.id   AF-A0A6J6VVN2-F1
#
_cell.length_a   1.000
_cell.length_b   1.000
_cell.length_c   1.000
_cell.angle_alpha   90.00
_cell.angle_beta   90.00
_cell.angle_gamma   90.00
#
_symmetry.space_group_name_H-M   'P 1'
#
loop_
_entity.id
_entity.type
_entity.pdbx_description
1 polymer ?
#
loop_
_entity_poly.entity_id
_entity_poly.type
_entity_poly.pdbx_seq_one_letter_code
_entity_poly.pdbx_strand_id
1 'polypeptide(L)'
;MQWSGALLRLLQRTGSEPTRALLIEQPSRTERYVQVLVGHGVAHAEASSNEYLEGASRLSGVEERLLTLLGWVAPNPRSSNPDEVSTNWTLPLVHGDWTNLVETITATLVGIFRLSEQLPVEMNLFLADHPCRACSWPNEEFDDEHDINDSYGTLGF
;
A
#
# COMPACT_ATOMS: atom_id res chain seq x y z
N MET A 1 15.57 -6.22 -12.86
CA MET A 1 15.05 -7.52 -12.41
C MET A 1 14.15 -8.09 -13.50
N GLN A 2 14.18 -9.41 -13.75
CA GLN A 2 13.48 -9.98 -14.90
C GLN A 2 11.95 -9.86 -14.80
N TRP A 3 11.40 -9.85 -13.58
CA TRP A 3 9.95 -9.77 -13.34
C TRP A 3 9.40 -8.35 -13.17
N SER A 4 10.22 -7.34 -12.80
CA SER A 4 9.73 -5.97 -12.59
C SER A 4 9.17 -5.34 -13.88
N GLY A 5 9.79 -5.63 -15.03
CA GLY A 5 9.26 -5.21 -16.33
C GLY A 5 7.94 -5.90 -16.71
N ALA A 6 7.73 -7.14 -16.27
CA ALA A 6 6.46 -7.84 -16.46
C ALA A 6 5.37 -7.28 -15.55
N LEU A 7 5.71 -6.95 -14.30
CA LEU A 7 4.82 -6.28 -13.36
C LEU A 7 4.38 -4.91 -13.89
N LEU A 8 5.29 -4.11 -14.45
CA LEU A 8 4.95 -2.81 -15.04
C LEU A 8 3.92 -2.95 -16.17
N ARG A 9 4.14 -3.89 -17.10
CA ARG A 9 3.17 -4.15 -18.18
C ARG A 9 1.82 -4.64 -17.65
N LEU A 10 1.83 -5.45 -16.59
CA LEU A 10 0.62 -5.92 -15.95
C LEU A 10 -0.17 -4.77 -15.32
N LEU A 11 0.48 -3.89 -14.55
CA LEU A 11 -0.17 -2.74 -13.93
C LEU A 11 -0.65 -1.72 -14.97
N GLN A 12 0.14 -1.44 -16.01
CA GLN A 12 -0.27 -0.56 -17.12
C GLN A 12 -1.55 -1.04 -17.81
N ARG A 13 -1.65 -2.35 -18.07
CA ARG A 13 -2.84 -2.93 -18.68
C ARG A 13 -4.03 -2.88 -17.71
N THR A 14 -3.83 -3.37 -16.49
CA THR A 14 -4.91 -3.52 -15.51
C THR A 14 -5.43 -2.18 -15.02
N GLY A 15 -4.57 -1.15 -14.95
CA GLY A 15 -4.94 0.20 -14.59
C GLY A 15 -6.02 0.80 -15.49
N SER A 16 -6.19 0.35 -16.73
CA SER A 16 -7.29 0.82 -17.61
C SER A 16 -8.54 -0.06 -17.59
N GLU A 17 -8.53 -1.16 -16.84
CA GLU A 17 -9.61 -2.15 -16.77
C GLU A 17 -10.40 -1.99 -15.46
N PRO A 18 -11.53 -2.72 -15.29
CA PRO A 18 -12.16 -2.85 -13.99
C PRO A 18 -11.19 -3.35 -12.93
N THR A 19 -11.38 -2.88 -11.70
CA THR A 19 -10.46 -3.13 -10.58
C THR A 19 -10.20 -4.61 -10.33
N ARG A 20 -8.92 -4.93 -10.17
CA ARG A 20 -8.43 -6.24 -9.81
C ARG A 20 -7.52 -6.15 -8.59
N ALA A 21 -7.45 -7.24 -7.83
CA ALA A 21 -6.49 -7.41 -6.76
C ALA A 21 -5.29 -8.20 -7.27
N LEU A 22 -4.08 -7.74 -6.98
CA LEU A 22 -2.83 -8.41 -7.27
C LEU A 22 -2.15 -8.71 -5.94
N LEU A 23 -1.75 -9.96 -5.70
CA LEU A 23 -0.93 -10.38 -4.56
C LEU A 23 0.44 -10.84 -5.07
N ILE A 24 1.51 -10.34 -4.46
CA ILE A 24 2.89 -10.67 -4.80
C ILE A 24 3.60 -11.19 -3.55
N GLU A 25 4.08 -12.43 -3.61
CA GLU A 25 4.67 -13.12 -2.46
C GLU A 25 5.68 -14.20 -2.87
N GLN A 26 6.41 -14.74 -1.89
CA GLN A 26 7.28 -15.90 -2.05
C GLN A 26 7.16 -16.80 -0.81
N PRO A 27 6.08 -17.58 -0.70
CA PRO A 27 5.74 -18.32 0.53
C PRO A 27 6.82 -19.30 0.96
N SER A 28 7.61 -19.81 0.01
CA SER A 28 8.76 -20.68 0.28
C SER A 28 9.89 -20.02 1.09
N ARG A 29 9.86 -18.70 1.25
CA ARG A 29 10.93 -17.91 1.91
C ARG A 29 10.42 -17.08 3.08
N THR A 30 9.24 -16.48 2.93
CA THR A 30 8.69 -15.56 3.93
C THR A 30 7.17 -15.45 3.76
N GLU A 31 6.49 -15.08 4.84
CA GLU A 31 5.06 -14.73 4.84
C GLU A 31 4.82 -13.26 4.46
N ARG A 32 5.89 -12.52 4.11
CA ARG A 32 5.81 -11.12 3.70
C ARG A 32 5.28 -11.01 2.28
N TYR A 33 4.34 -10.09 2.05
CA TYR A 33 3.67 -9.90 0.76
C TYR A 33 3.38 -8.43 0.47
N VAL A 34 3.21 -8.11 -0.81
CA VAL A 34 2.62 -6.85 -1.27
C VAL A 34 1.31 -7.17 -1.98
N GLN A 35 0.25 -6.46 -1.65
CA GLN A 35 -1.01 -6.51 -2.37
C GLN A 35 -1.36 -5.17 -3.01
N VAL A 36 -1.99 -5.20 -4.18
CA VAL A 36 -2.36 -4.00 -4.94
C VAL A 36 -3.77 -4.16 -5.49
N LEU A 37 -4.66 -3.22 -5.17
CA LEU A 37 -5.91 -3.01 -5.89
C LEU A 37 -5.64 -2.01 -7.01
N VAL A 38 -5.87 -2.38 -8.26
CA VAL A 38 -5.57 -1.54 -9.43
C VAL A 38 -6.68 -1.59 -10.47
N GLY A 39 -7.08 -0.43 -10.99
CA GLY A 39 -8.10 -0.27 -12.02
C GLY A 39 -8.52 1.19 -12.19
N HIS A 40 -9.20 1.51 -13.29
CA HIS A 40 -9.72 2.86 -13.56
C HIS A 40 -8.74 4.04 -13.37
N GLY A 41 -7.45 3.82 -13.62
CA GLY A 41 -6.38 4.81 -13.52
C GLY A 41 -5.82 4.99 -12.12
N VAL A 42 -6.32 4.23 -11.13
CA VAL A 42 -5.88 4.31 -9.73
C VAL A 42 -5.32 2.99 -9.20
N ALA A 43 -4.46 3.08 -8.19
CA ALA A 43 -4.04 1.93 -7.41
C ALA A 43 -3.90 2.23 -5.92
N HIS A 44 -4.35 1.29 -5.10
CA HIS A 44 -4.07 1.22 -3.67
C HIS A 44 -3.12 0.05 -3.43
N ALA A 45 -2.06 0.27 -2.68
CA ALA A 45 -1.05 -0.75 -2.41
C ALA A 45 -0.83 -0.90 -0.91
N GLU A 46 -0.72 -2.14 -0.48
CA GLU A 46 -0.40 -2.51 0.89
C GLU A 46 0.77 -3.48 0.96
N ALA A 47 1.52 -3.42 2.05
CA ALA A 47 2.57 -4.36 2.38
C ALA A 47 2.35 -4.96 3.77
N SER A 48 2.60 -6.26 3.91
CA SER A 48 2.39 -7.01 5.16
C SER A 48 3.03 -6.32 6.37
N SER A 49 2.30 -6.21 7.48
CA SER A 49 2.78 -5.63 8.73
C SER A 49 3.06 -6.66 9.82
N ASN A 50 3.73 -6.20 10.87
CA ASN A 50 3.99 -6.96 12.08
C ASN A 50 2.72 -7.30 12.90
N GLU A 51 1.54 -6.86 12.49
CA GLU A 51 0.26 -7.27 13.08
C GLU A 51 -0.03 -8.75 12.79
N TYR A 52 0.31 -9.22 11.59
CA TYR A 52 0.05 -10.60 11.15
C TYR A 52 1.31 -11.45 10.97
N LEU A 53 2.48 -10.83 10.88
CA LEU A 53 3.73 -11.56 10.70
C LEU A 53 4.21 -12.16 12.02
N GLU A 54 4.64 -13.42 11.96
CA GLU A 54 5.14 -14.17 13.11
C GLU A 54 6.61 -14.59 12.95
N GLY A 55 7.25 -14.92 14.08
CA GLY A 55 8.59 -15.50 14.12
C GLY A 55 9.62 -14.78 13.25
N ALA A 56 10.26 -15.53 12.34
CA ALA A 56 11.29 -15.03 11.43
C ALA A 56 10.77 -14.13 10.30
N SER A 57 9.45 -14.14 10.04
CA SER A 57 8.83 -13.29 9.03
C SER A 57 8.61 -11.86 9.54
N ARG A 58 8.63 -11.62 10.85
CA ARG A 58 8.49 -10.28 11.43
C ARG A 58 9.51 -9.30 10.85
N LEU A 59 9.05 -8.07 10.61
CA LEU A 59 9.89 -6.95 10.23
C LEU A 59 10.67 -6.47 11.45
N SER A 60 11.97 -6.30 11.28
CA SER A 60 12.81 -5.59 12.25
C SER A 60 12.53 -4.09 12.19
N GLY A 61 12.84 -3.36 13.28
CA GLY A 61 12.67 -1.90 13.29
C GLY A 61 13.48 -1.15 12.21
N VAL A 62 14.57 -1.75 11.70
CA VAL A 62 15.30 -1.22 10.54
C VAL A 62 14.49 -1.38 9.26
N GLU A 63 13.88 -2.54 9.05
CA GLU A 63 13.03 -2.79 7.88
C GLU A 63 11.78 -1.89 7.89
N GLU A 64 11.13 -1.71 9.05
CA GLU A 64 10.01 -0.78 9.21
C GLU A 64 10.42 0.67 8.90
N ARG A 65 11.60 1.10 9.36
CA ARG A 65 12.12 2.43 9.02
C ARG A 65 12.42 2.59 7.53
N LEU A 66 12.89 1.55 6.87
CA LEU A 66 13.13 1.56 5.42
C LEU A 66 11.81 1.66 4.64
N LEU A 67 10.73 1.02 5.12
CA LEU A 67 9.39 1.17 4.53
C LEU A 67 8.95 2.64 4.57
N THR A 68 9.09 3.31 5.72
CA THR A 68 8.79 4.75 5.81
C THR A 68 9.60 5.59 4.83
N LEU A 69 10.89 5.28 4.65
CA LEU A 69 11.75 6.01 3.70
C LEU A 69 11.38 5.76 2.24
N LEU A 70 10.75 4.63 1.92
CA LEU A 70 10.20 4.34 0.59
C LEU A 70 8.79 4.94 0.37
N GLY A 71 8.25 5.65 1.36
CA GLY A 71 6.95 6.32 1.26
C GLY A 71 5.77 5.50 1.77
N TRP A 72 6.00 4.33 2.39
CA TRP A 72 4.95 3.59 3.06
C TRP A 72 4.54 4.28 4.37
N VAL A 73 3.24 4.40 4.56
CA VAL A 73 2.60 4.87 5.79
C VAL A 73 2.47 3.67 6.74
N ALA A 74 2.88 3.87 7.99
CA ALA A 74 2.81 2.83 9.01
C ALA A 74 1.34 2.52 9.36
N PRO A 75 1.01 1.26 9.68
CA PRO A 75 -0.32 0.91 10.19
C PRO A 75 -0.60 1.69 11.47
N ASN A 76 -1.84 2.14 11.65
CA ASN A 76 -2.24 2.86 12.86
C ASN A 76 -2.62 1.86 13.98
N PRO A 77 -1.80 1.70 15.03
CA PRO A 77 -2.06 0.72 16.08
C PRO A 77 -3.24 1.10 17.00
N ARG A 78 -3.82 2.29 16.79
CA ARG A 78 -4.98 2.79 17.56
C ARG A 78 -6.27 2.81 16.76
N SER A 79 -6.24 2.45 15.48
CA SER A 79 -7.48 2.30 14.72
C SER A 79 -8.23 1.08 15.22
N SER A 80 -9.41 1.31 15.80
CA SER A 80 -10.34 0.23 16.16
C SER A 80 -11.19 -0.21 14.97
N ASN A 81 -11.13 0.51 13.84
CA ASN A 81 -11.91 0.22 12.64
C ASN A 81 -10.99 -0.17 11.47
N PRO A 82 -10.88 -1.47 11.14
CA PRO A 82 -10.08 -1.94 10.01
C PRO A 82 -10.61 -1.48 8.65
N ASP A 83 -11.87 -1.03 8.57
CA ASP A 83 -12.47 -0.48 7.35
C ASP A 83 -12.08 1.00 7.10
N GLU A 84 -11.53 1.69 8.11
CA GLU A 84 -11.08 3.09 8.02
C GLU A 84 -9.56 3.22 7.91
N VAL A 85 -8.80 2.36 8.59
CA VAL A 85 -7.33 2.40 8.53
C VAL A 85 -6.77 0.99 8.43
N SER A 86 -5.99 0.75 7.38
CA SER A 86 -5.37 -0.55 7.14
C SER A 86 -4.46 -0.95 8.31
N THR A 87 -4.53 -2.23 8.67
CA THR A 87 -3.61 -2.88 9.60
C THR A 87 -2.27 -3.22 8.93
N ASN A 88 -2.15 -3.01 7.61
CA ASN A 88 -0.93 -3.14 6.84
C ASN A 88 -0.24 -1.79 6.63
N TRP A 89 0.99 -1.83 6.11
CA TRP A 89 1.65 -0.64 5.58
C TRP A 89 0.96 -0.24 4.28
N THR A 90 0.68 1.04 4.08
CA THR A 90 -0.03 1.53 2.87
C THR A 90 0.79 2.56 2.10
N LEU A 91 0.56 2.68 0.79
CA LEU A 91 0.98 3.85 0.03
C LEU A 91 -0.19 4.82 -0.12
N PRO A 92 0.07 6.14 -0.24
CA PRO A 92 -0.93 7.07 -0.74
C PRO A 92 -1.52 6.59 -2.08
N LEU A 93 -2.77 6.97 -2.35
CA LEU A 93 -3.46 6.59 -3.58
C LEU A 93 -2.64 7.00 -4.81
N VAL A 94 -2.35 6.03 -5.69
CA VAL A 94 -1.53 6.26 -6.89
C VAL A 94 -2.43 6.51 -8.08
N HIS A 95 -2.19 7.61 -8.82
CA HIS A 95 -2.93 7.98 -10.02
C HIS A 95 -2.05 7.84 -11.27
N GLY A 96 -2.19 6.75 -12.02
CA GLY A 96 -1.53 6.56 -13.32
C GLY A 96 -0.02 6.39 -13.32
N ASP A 97 0.69 6.69 -12.22
CA ASP A 97 2.14 6.56 -12.11
C ASP A 97 2.57 5.12 -11.79
N TRP A 98 2.37 4.25 -12.77
CA TRP A 98 2.70 2.82 -12.65
C TRP A 98 4.19 2.56 -12.53
N THR A 99 5.03 3.44 -13.07
CA THR A 99 6.49 3.27 -13.02
C THR A 99 6.98 3.41 -11.60
N ASN A 100 6.64 4.52 -10.94
CA ASN A 100 7.01 4.76 -9.55
C ASN A 100 6.41 3.68 -8.63
N LEU A 101 5.14 3.28 -8.84
CA LEU A 101 4.53 2.19 -8.08
C LEU A 101 5.33 0.88 -8.20
N VAL A 102 5.73 0.49 -9.42
CA VAL A 102 6.54 -0.73 -9.60
C VAL A 102 7.93 -0.60 -8.97
N GLU A 103 8.56 0.57 -9.06
CA GLU A 103 9.86 0.81 -8.42
C GLU A 103 9.76 0.65 -6.90
N THR A 104 8.75 1.26 -6.28
CA THR A 104 8.48 1.14 -4.83
C THR A 104 8.18 -0.29 -4.43
N ILE A 105 7.31 -1.00 -5.16
CA ILE A 105 7.01 -2.41 -4.90
C ILE A 105 8.27 -3.26 -5.03
N THR A 106 9.07 -3.05 -6.07
CA THR A 106 10.29 -3.83 -6.32
C THR A 106 11.35 -3.59 -5.24
N ALA A 107 11.55 -2.32 -4.86
CA ALA A 107 12.45 -1.93 -3.77
C ALA A 107 12.01 -2.54 -2.44
N THR A 108 10.71 -2.61 -2.20
CA THR A 108 10.12 -3.23 -1.00
C THR A 108 10.36 -4.74 -0.99
N LEU A 109 9.95 -5.44 -2.05
CA LEU A 109 10.04 -6.89 -2.13
C LEU A 109 11.48 -7.41 -2.04
N VAL A 110 12.42 -6.78 -2.74
CA VAL A 110 13.82 -7.25 -2.77
C VAL A 110 14.68 -6.60 -1.68
N GLY A 111 14.56 -5.30 -1.49
CA GLY A 111 15.40 -4.55 -0.56
C GLY A 111 15.01 -4.77 0.90
N ILE A 112 13.72 -4.93 1.20
CA ILE A 112 13.20 -5.01 2.57
C ILE A 112 12.70 -6.42 2.87
N PHE A 113 11.84 -6.99 2.03
CA PHE A 113 11.30 -8.34 2.25
C PHE A 113 12.27 -9.45 1.85
N ARG A 114 13.38 -9.08 1.19
CA ARG A 114 14.48 -9.97 0.82
C ARG A 114 14.02 -11.15 -0.02
N LEU A 115 13.04 -10.95 -0.90
CA LEU A 115 12.65 -11.98 -1.86
C LEU A 115 13.86 -12.41 -2.69
N SER A 116 13.95 -13.71 -2.97
CA SER A 116 15.01 -14.26 -3.82
C SER A 116 14.66 -14.07 -5.28
N GLU A 117 15.63 -13.60 -6.06
CA GLU A 117 15.56 -13.74 -7.53
C GLU A 117 15.83 -15.17 -8.00
N GLN A 118 16.39 -16.03 -7.14
CA GLN A 118 16.72 -17.42 -7.48
C GLN A 118 15.56 -18.40 -7.25
N LEU A 119 14.51 -17.95 -6.56
CA LEU A 119 13.32 -18.73 -6.28
C LEU A 119 12.12 -18.11 -7.00
N PRO A 120 11.09 -18.90 -7.36
CA PRO A 120 9.88 -18.37 -7.96
C PRO A 120 9.24 -17.30 -7.07
N VAL A 121 8.78 -16.21 -7.68
CA VAL A 121 7.91 -15.22 -7.05
C VAL A 121 6.51 -15.48 -7.59
N GLU A 122 5.54 -15.59 -6.69
CA GLU A 122 4.14 -15.81 -7.04
C GLU A 122 3.45 -14.46 -7.23
N MET A 123 2.69 -14.34 -8.32
CA MET A 123 1.90 -13.14 -8.65
C MET A 123 0.49 -13.58 -9.01
N ASN A 124 -0.44 -13.39 -8.09
CA ASN A 124 -1.81 -13.86 -8.23
C ASN A 124 -2.74 -12.67 -8.49
N LEU A 125 -3.50 -12.72 -9.58
CA LEU A 125 -4.44 -11.66 -9.98
C LEU A 125 -5.88 -12.15 -9.84
N PHE A 126 -6.67 -11.45 -9.05
CA PHE A 126 -8.05 -11.79 -8.70
C PHE A 126 -9.02 -10.69 -9.13
N LEU A 127 -10.28 -11.06 -9.35
CA LEU A 127 -11.36 -10.09 -9.47
C LEU A 127 -11.67 -9.53 -8.08
N ALA A 128 -11.84 -8.21 -7.96
CA ALA A 128 -12.38 -7.63 -6.74
C ALA A 128 -13.89 -7.90 -6.65
N ASP A 129 -14.42 -8.25 -5.48
CA ASP A 129 -15.84 -8.59 -5.28
C ASP A 129 -16.78 -7.43 -5.65
N HIS A 130 -16.29 -6.18 -5.53
CA HIS A 130 -17.01 -4.97 -5.93
C HIS A 130 -16.07 -3.98 -6.65
N PRO A 131 -15.71 -4.23 -7.92
CA PRO A 131 -14.60 -3.56 -8.59
C PRO A 131 -14.81 -2.03 -8.73
N CYS A 132 -16.05 -1.57 -8.88
CA CYS A 132 -16.35 -0.14 -8.99
C CYS A 132 -16.55 0.55 -7.62
N ARG A 133 -17.01 -0.17 -6.59
CA ARG A 133 -17.08 0.38 -5.21
C ARG A 133 -15.69 0.49 -4.59
N ALA A 134 -14.80 -0.43 -4.96
CA ALA A 134 -13.38 -0.35 -4.65
C ALA A 134 -12.63 0.78 -5.40
N CYS A 135 -13.31 1.56 -6.24
CA CYS A 135 -12.78 2.80 -6.82
C CYS A 135 -13.35 4.06 -6.16
N SER A 136 -14.46 3.96 -5.44
CA SER A 136 -15.12 5.09 -4.80
C SER A 136 -14.58 5.36 -3.39
N TRP A 137 -13.32 4.99 -3.12
CA TRP A 137 -12.69 5.36 -1.86
C TRP A 137 -12.60 6.88 -1.81
N PRO A 138 -13.04 7.50 -0.70
CA PRO A 138 -12.96 8.94 -0.57
C PRO A 138 -11.49 9.34 -0.77
N ASN A 139 -11.26 10.36 -1.59
CA ASN A 139 -10.00 11.08 -1.46
C ASN A 139 -9.94 11.50 0.01
N GLU A 140 -8.94 11.04 0.76
CA GLU A 140 -8.59 11.69 2.02
C GLU A 140 -8.09 13.10 1.65
N GLU A 141 -9.04 14.01 1.38
CA GLU A 141 -8.84 15.41 1.71
C GLU A 141 -8.65 15.39 3.23
N PHE A 142 -7.39 15.45 3.66
CA PHE A 142 -7.07 15.87 5.00
C PHE A 142 -7.74 17.25 5.15
N ASP A 143 -8.89 17.30 5.80
CA ASP A 143 -9.44 18.54 6.32
C ASP A 143 -8.41 19.09 7.30
N ASP A 144 -7.53 19.95 6.80
CA ASP A 144 -6.80 20.93 7.58
C ASP A 144 -7.83 21.91 8.16
N GLU A 145 -8.67 21.47 9.10
CA GLU A 145 -9.42 22.35 9.97
C GLU A 145 -8.43 22.95 10.98
N HIS A 146 -7.76 24.00 10.53
CA HIS A 146 -7.18 25.04 11.37
C HIS A 146 -8.30 25.73 12.16
N ASP A 147 -8.75 25.11 13.25
CA ASP A 147 -9.50 25.81 14.29
C ASP A 147 -8.52 26.40 15.31
N ILE A 148 -7.75 27.40 14.85
CA ILE A 148 -7.04 28.33 15.73
C ILE A 148 -8.05 29.41 16.15
N ASN A 149 -8.85 29.06 17.15
CA ASN A 149 -9.20 29.87 18.31
C ASN A 149 -9.36 31.40 18.07
N ASP A 150 -10.47 31.80 17.45
CA ASP A 150 -10.96 33.19 17.51
C ASP A 150 -11.58 33.46 18.88
N SER A 151 -10.75 33.87 19.84
CA SER A 151 -11.20 34.49 21.09
C SER A 151 -10.48 35.82 21.33
N TYR A 152 -10.83 36.83 20.52
CA TYR A 152 -10.57 38.24 20.82
C TYR A 152 -11.81 39.11 20.55
N GLY A 153 -12.30 39.77 21.61
CA GLY A 153 -13.24 40.90 21.59
C GLY A 153 -14.71 40.48 21.71
N THR A 154 -15.42 40.75 22.81
CA THR A 154 -15.90 42.11 23.10
C THR A 154 -16.28 42.24 24.57
N LEU A 155 -15.66 43.19 25.28
CA LEU A 155 -16.17 43.78 26.53
C LEU A 155 -16.84 45.12 26.18
N GLY A 156 -18.06 45.33 26.68
CA GLY A 156 -18.86 46.56 26.60
C GLY A 156 -20.32 46.20 26.35
N PHE A 157 -21.29 46.44 27.24
CA PHE A 157 -21.44 47.44 28.30
C PHE A 157 -22.00 46.82 29.58
#